data_AF-X0UGQ0-F1
#
_entry.id   AF-X0UGQ0-F1
#
_cell.length_a   1.000
_cell.length_b   1.000
_cell.length_c   1.000
_cell.angle_alpha   90.00
_cell.angle_beta   90.00
_cell.angle_gamma   90.00
#
_symmetry.space_group_name_H-M   'P 1'
#
loop_
_entity.id
_entity.type
_entity.pdbx_description
1 polymer ?
#
loop_
_entity_poly.entity_id
_entity_poly.type
_entity_poly.pdbx_seq_one_letter_code
_entity_poly.pdbx_strand_id
1 'polypeptide(L)'
;MNKYNIIILGCGSIGSTKPNKYDSPDTEAILTWAHAFYNLKEKYDISLCFIDSELKKANKAKEKWGGKAYPDLEEFNKDNRNNEKRIFVVAVPTQKHFKVLSKVLKFKPDLVIAEKPFTDHFEDAKTIRRLYFKKNVPLLIDYIRRFDPITRAVKNAIDLGILGKIQQCRIIYNRGFKREASHALDLMCFFLGEYETGIILD
;
A
#
# COMPACT_ATOMS: atom_id res chain seq x y z
N MET A 1 6.03 22.09 -11.26
CA MET A 1 5.55 21.12 -10.27
C MET A 1 6.39 19.86 -10.37
N ASN A 2 6.64 19.14 -9.27
CA ASN A 2 7.29 17.84 -9.36
C ASN A 2 6.35 16.85 -10.06
N LYS A 3 6.88 16.11 -11.03
CA LYS A 3 6.15 15.04 -11.70
C LYS A 3 6.34 13.73 -10.93
N TYR A 4 5.22 13.07 -10.63
CA TYR A 4 5.17 11.79 -9.94
C TYR A 4 4.84 10.67 -10.93
N ASN A 5 5.74 9.70 -11.04
CA ASN A 5 5.47 8.46 -11.73
C ASN A 5 5.03 7.42 -10.71
N ILE A 6 3.78 6.97 -10.86
CA ILE A 6 3.16 5.98 -9.98
C ILE A 6 3.18 4.64 -10.70
N ILE A 7 3.92 3.68 -10.15
CA ILE A 7 4.09 2.34 -10.70
C ILE A 7 3.29 1.37 -9.83
N ILE A 8 2.17 0.87 -10.34
CA ILE A 8 1.33 -0.10 -9.64
C ILE A 8 1.67 -1.51 -10.13
N LEU A 9 2.26 -2.33 -9.24
CA LEU A 9 2.54 -3.74 -9.50
C LEU A 9 1.43 -4.62 -8.94
N GLY A 10 0.81 -5.44 -9.80
CA GLY A 10 -0.35 -6.25 -9.47
C GLY A 10 -1.63 -5.51 -9.80
N CYS A 11 -2.14 -5.75 -11.00
CA CYS A 11 -3.34 -5.11 -11.55
C CYS A 11 -4.60 -5.93 -11.24
N GLY A 12 -4.72 -6.38 -9.99
CA GLY A 12 -5.89 -7.11 -9.48
C GLY A 12 -6.98 -6.18 -8.94
N SER A 13 -7.89 -6.75 -8.13
CA SER A 13 -9.05 -6.05 -7.56
C SER A 13 -8.69 -4.88 -6.64
N ILE A 14 -7.51 -4.88 -6.00
CA ILE A 14 -7.05 -3.78 -5.15
C ILE A 14 -6.12 -2.83 -5.92
N GLY A 15 -5.32 -3.37 -6.84
CA GLY A 15 -4.43 -2.55 -7.67
C GLY A 15 -5.17 -1.64 -8.65
N SER A 16 -6.11 -2.17 -9.43
CA SER A 16 -6.74 -1.39 -10.52
C SER A 16 -7.98 -1.97 -11.20
N THR A 17 -8.21 -3.29 -11.18
CA THR A 17 -9.20 -3.95 -12.06
C THR A 17 -10.48 -4.39 -11.35
N LYS A 18 -10.88 -3.68 -10.30
CA LYS A 18 -12.20 -3.88 -9.69
C LYS A 18 -13.33 -3.60 -10.71
N PRO A 19 -14.46 -4.35 -10.71
CA PRO A 19 -15.53 -4.15 -11.68
C PRO A 19 -16.09 -2.72 -11.68
N ASN A 20 -16.45 -2.19 -12.86
CA ASN A 20 -16.86 -0.79 -13.04
C ASN A 20 -18.05 -0.36 -12.16
N LYS A 21 -18.99 -1.26 -11.88
CA LYS A 21 -20.12 -0.98 -10.97
C LYS A 21 -19.70 -0.63 -9.54
N TYR A 22 -18.46 -0.93 -9.16
CA TYR A 22 -17.92 -0.66 -7.82
C TYR A 22 -16.85 0.42 -7.84
N ASP A 23 -16.05 0.50 -8.91
CA ASP A 23 -14.88 1.37 -8.97
C ASP A 23 -14.63 1.72 -10.43
N SER A 24 -14.65 3.00 -10.76
CA SER A 24 -14.40 3.56 -12.09
C SER A 24 -14.05 5.05 -11.95
N PRO A 25 -13.57 5.72 -13.01
CA PRO A 25 -13.34 7.16 -12.98
C PRO A 25 -14.55 8.00 -12.53
N ASP A 26 -15.77 7.49 -12.74
CA ASP A 26 -17.02 8.20 -12.47
C ASP A 26 -17.66 7.85 -11.12
N THR A 27 -17.09 6.91 -10.37
CA THR A 27 -17.63 6.51 -9.06
C THR A 27 -17.02 7.32 -7.93
N GLU A 28 -17.80 7.65 -6.90
CA GLU A 28 -17.28 8.36 -5.72
C GLU A 28 -16.38 7.48 -4.82
N ALA A 29 -16.68 6.18 -4.75
CA ALA A 29 -15.96 5.26 -3.90
C ALA A 29 -14.58 4.92 -4.48
N ILE A 30 -13.52 5.31 -3.76
CA ILE A 30 -12.14 4.99 -4.13
C ILE A 30 -11.79 3.62 -3.56
N LEU A 31 -11.79 2.59 -4.41
CA LEU A 31 -11.61 1.20 -3.98
C LEU A 31 -10.34 0.52 -4.53
N THR A 32 -9.58 1.22 -5.37
CA THR A 32 -8.29 0.76 -5.89
C THR A 32 -7.22 1.84 -5.77
N TRP A 33 -5.95 1.40 -5.74
CA TRP A 33 -4.82 2.32 -5.86
C TRP A 33 -4.86 3.13 -7.15
N ALA A 34 -5.24 2.51 -8.27
CA ALA A 34 -5.38 3.20 -9.54
C ALA A 34 -6.39 4.35 -9.46
N HIS A 35 -7.56 4.12 -8.85
CA HIS A 35 -8.55 5.17 -8.65
C HIS A 35 -8.01 6.29 -7.76
N ALA A 36 -7.38 5.95 -6.63
CA ALA A 36 -6.81 6.94 -5.71
C ALA A 36 -5.84 7.88 -6.43
N PHE A 37 -4.88 7.33 -7.20
CA PHE A 37 -3.92 8.14 -7.94
C PHE A 37 -4.50 8.79 -9.20
N TYR A 38 -5.54 8.23 -9.80
CA TYR A 38 -6.27 8.85 -10.90
C TYR A 38 -6.91 10.17 -10.46
N ASN A 39 -7.63 10.19 -9.33
CA ASN A 39 -8.28 11.42 -8.82
C ASN A 39 -7.24 12.47 -8.42
N LEU A 40 -6.08 12.04 -7.91
CA LEU A 40 -5.00 12.97 -7.55
C LEU A 40 -4.36 13.68 -8.75
N LYS A 41 -4.62 13.27 -10.00
CA LYS A 41 -4.14 13.97 -11.21
C LYS A 41 -4.70 15.39 -11.34
N GLU A 42 -5.86 15.66 -10.74
CA GLU A 42 -6.44 17.01 -10.73
C GLU A 42 -5.57 18.01 -9.97
N LYS A 43 -4.80 17.52 -9.00
CA LYS A 43 -3.98 18.34 -8.09
C LYS A 43 -2.48 18.21 -8.34
N TYR A 44 -2.03 17.09 -8.90
CA TYR A 44 -0.61 16.77 -9.06
C TYR A 44 -0.32 16.26 -10.48
N ASP A 45 0.88 16.55 -10.99
CA ASP A 45 1.36 15.97 -12.26
C ASP A 45 1.72 14.50 -12.03
N ILE A 46 0.78 13.60 -12.35
CA ILE A 46 0.87 12.15 -12.13
C ILE A 46 0.80 11.39 -13.45
N SER A 47 1.81 10.55 -13.70
CA SER A 47 1.76 9.49 -14.72
C SER A 47 1.52 8.13 -14.07
N LEU A 48 0.60 7.34 -14.63
CA LEU A 48 0.31 5.99 -14.16
C LEU A 48 1.02 4.95 -15.04
N CYS A 49 1.66 3.99 -14.39
CA CYS A 49 2.25 2.80 -15.01
C CYS A 49 1.71 1.55 -14.31
N PHE A 50 1.22 0.60 -15.09
CA PHE A 50 0.64 -0.64 -14.62
C PHE A 50 1.54 -1.82 -14.98
N ILE A 51 1.89 -2.62 -13.99
CA ILE A 51 2.73 -3.80 -14.17
C ILE A 51 2.00 -5.04 -13.67
N ASP A 52 1.84 -6.04 -14.53
CA ASP A 52 1.30 -7.34 -14.13
C ASP A 52 1.87 -8.44 -15.02
N SER A 53 2.24 -9.57 -14.41
CA SER A 53 2.73 -10.75 -15.14
C SER A 53 1.72 -11.26 -16.17
N GLU A 54 0.42 -11.02 -15.94
CA GLU A 54 -0.61 -11.18 -16.96
C GLU A 54 -0.84 -9.83 -17.66
N LEU A 55 -0.11 -9.57 -18.75
CA LEU A 55 -0.17 -8.28 -19.48
C LEU A 55 -1.59 -7.81 -19.81
N LYS A 56 -2.54 -8.74 -20.02
CA LYS A 56 -3.97 -8.43 -20.20
C LYS A 56 -4.56 -7.61 -19.04
N LYS A 57 -4.16 -7.88 -17.78
CA LYS A 57 -4.62 -7.13 -16.60
C LYS A 57 -4.05 -5.71 -16.57
N ALA A 58 -2.76 -5.56 -16.89
CA ALA A 58 -2.13 -4.25 -16.99
C ALA A 58 -2.74 -3.42 -18.13
N ASN A 59 -3.03 -4.04 -19.28
CA ASN A 59 -3.72 -3.37 -20.39
C ASN A 59 -5.15 -2.93 -20.01
N LYS A 60 -5.94 -3.79 -19.35
CA LYS A 60 -7.26 -3.41 -18.82
C LYS A 60 -7.18 -2.23 -17.86
N ALA A 61 -6.15 -2.19 -17.00
CA ALA A 61 -5.93 -1.07 -16.10
C ALA A 61 -5.59 0.22 -16.87
N LYS A 62 -4.72 0.14 -17.87
CA LYS A 62 -4.39 1.25 -18.77
C LYS A 62 -5.62 1.76 -19.52
N GLU A 63 -6.46 0.88 -20.04
CA GLU A 63 -7.70 1.26 -20.74
C GLU A 63 -8.65 2.01 -19.80
N LYS A 64 -8.77 1.56 -18.56
CA LYS A 64 -9.68 2.14 -17.56
C LYS A 64 -9.20 3.45 -16.95
N TRP A 65 -7.90 3.60 -16.70
CA TRP A 65 -7.34 4.71 -15.90
C TRP A 65 -6.34 5.59 -16.66
N GLY A 66 -6.03 5.25 -17.92
CA GLY A 66 -5.00 5.87 -18.73
C GLY A 66 -3.57 5.54 -18.29
N GLY A 67 -2.57 5.88 -19.10
CA GLY A 67 -1.15 5.69 -18.79
C GLY A 67 -0.48 4.57 -19.61
N LYS A 68 0.46 3.86 -19.00
CA LYS A 68 1.25 2.80 -19.66
C LYS A 68 1.08 1.45 -18.96
N ALA A 69 1.32 0.36 -19.71
CA ALA A 69 1.21 -1.00 -19.23
C ALA A 69 2.46 -1.81 -19.62
N TYR A 70 2.94 -2.64 -18.71
CA TYR A 70 4.12 -3.47 -18.88
C TYR A 70 3.91 -4.87 -18.29
N PRO A 71 4.56 -5.91 -18.84
CA PRO A 71 4.48 -7.26 -18.30
C PRO A 71 5.32 -7.44 -17.02
N ASP A 72 6.40 -6.66 -16.88
CA ASP A 72 7.33 -6.74 -15.76
C ASP A 72 8.12 -5.43 -15.57
N LEU A 73 8.96 -5.42 -14.52
CA LEU A 73 9.80 -4.29 -14.15
C LEU A 73 10.95 -4.08 -15.14
N GLU A 74 11.40 -5.15 -15.79
CA GLU A 74 12.49 -5.15 -16.74
C GLU A 74 12.09 -4.42 -18.03
N GLU A 75 10.92 -4.70 -18.59
CA GLU A 75 10.36 -3.96 -19.74
C GLU A 75 10.04 -2.50 -19.35
N PHE A 76 9.47 -2.27 -18.16
CA PHE A 76 9.25 -0.92 -17.65
C PHE A 76 10.57 -0.10 -17.61
N ASN A 77 11.69 -0.72 -17.23
CA ASN A 77 12.98 -0.04 -17.10
C ASN A 77 13.56 0.44 -18.44
N LYS A 78 13.24 -0.24 -19.56
CA LYS A 78 13.75 0.14 -20.88
C LYS A 78 13.20 1.50 -21.32
N ASP A 79 11.95 1.78 -20.97
CA ASP A 79 11.20 2.96 -21.37
C ASP A 79 11.37 4.17 -20.44
N ASN A 80 11.82 3.97 -19.20
CA ASN A 80 11.73 4.98 -18.15
C ASN A 80 13.12 5.43 -17.67
N ARG A 81 13.67 6.47 -18.32
CA ARG A 81 14.98 7.06 -17.97
C ARG A 81 14.91 8.45 -17.30
N ASN A 82 13.71 8.95 -16.97
CA ASN A 82 13.54 10.33 -16.50
C ASN A 82 13.81 10.52 -15.00
N ASN A 83 14.23 11.73 -14.62
CA ASN A 83 14.42 12.23 -13.25
C ASN A 83 13.10 12.53 -12.50
N GLU A 84 12.07 11.70 -12.72
CA GLU A 84 10.75 11.85 -12.08
C GLU A 84 10.73 11.21 -10.68
N LYS A 85 9.86 11.70 -9.79
CA LYS A 85 9.64 11.10 -8.48
C LYS A 85 8.93 9.76 -8.66
N ARG A 86 9.50 8.66 -8.16
CA ARG A 86 8.96 7.31 -8.38
C ARG A 86 8.32 6.76 -7.12
N ILE A 87 7.01 6.52 -7.21
CA ILE A 87 6.25 5.86 -6.15
C ILE A 87 5.83 4.48 -6.67
N PHE A 88 6.24 3.43 -5.98
CA PHE A 88 5.85 2.06 -6.31
C PHE A 88 4.76 1.59 -5.37
N VAL A 89 3.69 1.03 -5.91
CA VAL A 89 2.62 0.37 -5.16
C VAL A 89 2.70 -1.13 -5.44
N VAL A 90 2.98 -1.92 -4.42
CA VAL A 90 3.08 -3.38 -4.50
C VAL A 90 1.77 -3.99 -4.02
N ALA A 91 0.88 -4.27 -4.98
CA ALA A 91 -0.43 -4.90 -4.81
C ALA A 91 -0.48 -6.30 -5.44
N VAL A 92 0.64 -7.02 -5.39
CA VAL A 92 0.74 -8.43 -5.84
C VAL A 92 0.30 -9.37 -4.71
N PRO A 93 0.09 -10.68 -4.95
CA PRO A 93 -0.13 -11.63 -3.85
C PRO A 93 1.01 -11.62 -2.83
N THR A 94 0.69 -11.71 -1.53
CA THR A 94 1.65 -11.66 -0.41
C THR A 94 2.86 -12.58 -0.59
N GLN A 95 2.68 -13.78 -1.14
CA GLN A 95 3.74 -14.76 -1.40
C GLN A 95 4.86 -14.17 -2.29
N LYS A 96 4.52 -13.17 -3.12
CA LYS A 96 5.45 -12.52 -4.05
C LYS A 96 6.06 -11.23 -3.48
N HIS A 97 5.61 -10.73 -2.33
CA HIS A 97 6.04 -9.44 -1.78
C HIS A 97 7.56 -9.40 -1.59
N PHE A 98 8.15 -10.41 -0.94
CA PHE A 98 9.60 -10.45 -0.71
C PHE A 98 10.41 -10.25 -2.00
N LYS A 99 10.08 -11.04 -3.04
CA LYS A 99 10.75 -10.97 -4.35
C LYS A 99 10.54 -9.62 -5.03
N VAL A 100 9.32 -9.11 -5.05
CA VAL A 100 8.97 -7.86 -5.74
C VAL A 100 9.58 -6.66 -5.02
N LEU A 101 9.44 -6.56 -3.71
CA LEU A 101 10.01 -5.47 -2.91
C LEU A 101 11.53 -5.40 -3.02
N SER A 102 12.20 -6.56 -3.08
CA SER A 102 13.64 -6.64 -3.31
C SER A 102 14.05 -6.14 -4.70
N LYS A 103 13.25 -6.43 -5.74
CA LYS A 103 13.47 -5.92 -7.10
C LYS A 103 13.24 -4.41 -7.20
N VAL A 104 12.16 -3.91 -6.60
CA VAL A 104 11.78 -2.48 -6.63
C VAL A 104 12.90 -1.59 -6.08
N LEU A 105 13.64 -2.01 -5.05
CA LEU A 105 14.77 -1.25 -4.50
C LEU A 105 15.85 -0.90 -5.54
N LYS A 106 16.00 -1.70 -6.60
CA LYS A 106 16.98 -1.43 -7.67
C LYS A 106 16.65 -0.16 -8.46
N PHE A 107 15.39 0.28 -8.42
CA PHE A 107 14.89 1.46 -9.13
C PHE A 107 15.07 2.76 -8.34
N LYS A 108 15.64 2.69 -7.12
CA LYS A 108 15.83 3.82 -6.19
C LYS A 108 14.55 4.65 -6.03
N PRO A 109 13.45 4.03 -5.58
CA PRO A 109 12.16 4.70 -5.46
C PRO A 109 12.20 5.77 -4.37
N ASP A 110 11.39 6.82 -4.54
CA ASP A 110 11.19 7.86 -3.52
C ASP A 110 10.24 7.37 -2.42
N LEU A 111 9.31 6.49 -2.76
CA LEU A 111 8.40 5.83 -1.83
C LEU A 111 7.99 4.46 -2.38
N VAL A 112 7.88 3.48 -1.49
CA VAL A 112 7.20 2.22 -1.78
C VAL A 112 6.05 2.05 -0.83
N ILE A 113 4.89 1.69 -1.36
CA ILE A 113 3.70 1.30 -0.62
C ILE A 113 3.46 -0.18 -0.91
N ALA A 114 3.25 -0.99 0.13
CA ALA A 114 2.98 -2.42 -0.03
C ALA A 114 1.65 -2.76 0.63
N GLU A 115 0.83 -3.55 -0.06
CA GLU A 115 -0.39 -4.11 0.50
C GLU A 115 -0.11 -4.95 1.74
N LYS A 116 -1.12 -5.06 2.59
CA LYS A 116 -1.13 -6.02 3.70
C LYS A 116 -1.70 -7.37 3.22
N PRO A 117 -1.33 -8.50 3.86
CA PRO A 117 -0.26 -8.63 4.84
C PRO A 117 1.13 -8.45 4.20
N PHE A 118 2.09 -7.94 5.00
CA PHE A 118 3.39 -7.50 4.50
C PHE A 118 4.20 -8.61 3.83
N THR A 119 4.36 -9.76 4.49
CA THR A 119 5.00 -10.98 3.95
C THR A 119 4.36 -12.21 4.61
N ASP A 120 4.58 -13.40 4.04
CA ASP A 120 4.09 -14.66 4.63
C ASP A 120 4.96 -15.14 5.82
N HIS A 121 6.24 -14.76 5.84
CA HIS A 121 7.19 -15.15 6.88
C HIS A 121 7.79 -13.93 7.58
N PHE A 122 8.00 -14.03 8.89
CA PHE A 122 8.58 -12.97 9.70
C PHE A 122 10.04 -12.66 9.32
N GLU A 123 10.83 -13.68 8.95
CA GLU A 123 12.22 -13.49 8.49
C GLU A 123 12.29 -12.68 7.19
N ASP A 124 11.35 -12.89 6.27
CA ASP A 124 11.23 -12.11 5.03
C ASP A 124 10.95 -10.64 5.37
N ALA A 125 10.00 -10.37 6.28
CA ALA A 125 9.69 -9.02 6.73
C ALA A 125 10.90 -8.31 7.35
N LYS A 126 11.63 -9.00 8.24
CA LYS A 126 12.86 -8.46 8.87
C LYS A 126 13.92 -8.14 7.83
N THR A 127 14.10 -9.01 6.83
CA THR A 127 15.06 -8.83 5.75
C THR A 127 14.70 -7.62 4.89
N ILE A 128 13.44 -7.51 4.45
CA ILE A 128 12.97 -6.36 3.68
C ILE A 128 13.12 -5.06 4.48
N ARG A 129 12.73 -5.04 5.76
CA ARG A 129 12.89 -3.87 6.63
C ARG A 129 14.35 -3.41 6.67
N ARG A 130 15.29 -4.34 6.87
CA ARG A 130 16.74 -4.04 6.87
C ARG A 130 17.21 -3.48 5.54
N LEU A 131 16.77 -4.04 4.42
CA LEU A 131 17.16 -3.57 3.08
C LEU A 131 16.66 -2.15 2.81
N TYR A 132 15.40 -1.86 3.10
CA TYR A 132 14.80 -0.54 2.90
C TYR A 132 15.43 0.52 3.82
N PHE A 133 15.66 0.17 5.10
CA PHE A 133 16.37 1.03 6.05
C PHE A 133 17.79 1.35 5.57
N LYS A 134 18.57 0.34 5.17
CA LYS A 134 19.95 0.54 4.66
C LYS A 134 20.00 1.40 3.41
N LYS A 135 18.96 1.36 2.58
CA LYS A 135 18.86 2.14 1.34
C LYS A 135 18.22 3.51 1.54
N ASN A 136 17.79 3.85 2.76
CA ASN A 136 17.05 5.06 3.08
C ASN A 136 15.83 5.27 2.15
N VAL A 137 15.11 4.20 1.87
CA VAL A 137 13.90 4.21 1.04
C VAL A 137 12.70 4.06 1.98
N PRO A 138 11.75 5.03 1.99
CA PRO A 138 10.51 4.90 2.72
C PRO A 138 9.68 3.71 2.23
N LEU A 139 9.25 2.87 3.17
CA LEU A 139 8.34 1.75 2.93
C LEU A 139 7.10 1.90 3.82
N LEU A 140 5.96 2.14 3.20
CA LEU A 140 4.66 2.19 3.86
C LEU A 140 3.94 0.86 3.66
N ILE A 141 3.41 0.30 4.75
CA ILE A 141 2.49 -0.84 4.67
C ILE A 141 1.06 -0.30 4.73
N ASP A 142 0.19 -0.81 3.85
CA ASP A 142 -1.15 -0.26 3.64
C ASP A 142 -2.14 -0.60 4.77
N TYR A 143 -1.89 -0.06 5.96
CA TYR A 143 -2.83 -0.03 7.06
C TYR A 143 -3.67 1.26 6.96
N ILE A 144 -4.53 1.34 5.94
CA ILE A 144 -5.34 2.53 5.59
C ILE A 144 -6.11 3.14 6.77
N ARG A 145 -6.49 2.33 7.77
CA ARG A 145 -7.25 2.79 8.92
C ARG A 145 -6.52 3.85 9.73
N ARG A 146 -5.18 3.86 9.72
CA ARG A 146 -4.39 4.94 10.36
C ARG A 146 -4.63 6.32 9.72
N PHE A 147 -5.12 6.37 8.49
CA PHE A 147 -5.36 7.61 7.74
C PHE A 147 -6.82 8.08 7.79
N ASP A 148 -7.72 7.22 8.26
CA ASP A 148 -9.13 7.55 8.48
C ASP A 148 -9.25 8.73 9.46
N PRO A 149 -10.02 9.78 9.13
CA PRO A 149 -10.15 10.97 9.98
C PRO A 149 -10.63 10.68 11.40
N ILE A 150 -11.56 9.74 11.57
CA ILE A 150 -12.10 9.37 12.89
C ILE A 150 -11.02 8.68 13.71
N THR A 151 -10.32 7.72 13.11
CA THR A 151 -9.18 7.02 13.73
C THR A 151 -8.09 8.01 14.16
N ARG A 152 -7.76 9.00 13.31
CA ARG A 152 -6.78 10.04 13.67
C ARG A 152 -7.27 10.96 14.78
N ALA A 153 -8.56 11.31 14.82
CA ALA A 153 -9.12 12.09 15.91
C ALA A 153 -9.00 11.35 17.26
N VAL A 154 -9.25 10.03 17.28
CA VAL A 154 -9.04 9.20 18.47
C VAL A 154 -7.58 9.20 18.90
N LYS A 155 -6.63 8.98 17.97
CA LYS A 155 -5.19 9.04 18.27
C LYS A 155 -4.78 10.38 18.86
N ASN A 156 -5.24 11.48 18.27
CA ASN A 156 -4.93 12.83 18.76
C ASN A 156 -5.47 13.05 20.17
N ALA A 157 -6.68 12.57 20.48
CA ALA A 157 -7.24 12.69 21.83
C ALA A 157 -6.45 11.89 22.88
N ILE A 158 -5.93 10.72 22.49
CA ILE A 158 -5.02 9.92 23.34
C ILE A 158 -3.71 10.69 23.57
N ASP A 159 -3.08 11.20 22.51
CA ASP A 159 -1.79 11.90 22.59
C ASP A 159 -1.84 13.18 23.41
N LEU A 160 -2.96 13.90 23.32
CA LEU A 160 -3.20 15.12 24.10
C LEU A 160 -3.60 14.83 25.56
N GLY A 161 -3.73 13.55 25.95
CA GLY A 161 -4.12 13.16 27.30
C GLY A 161 -5.59 13.45 27.63
N ILE A 162 -6.44 13.74 26.64
CA ILE A 162 -7.86 14.08 26.83
C ILE A 162 -8.62 12.92 27.48
N LEU A 163 -8.24 11.69 27.16
CA LEU A 163 -8.84 10.47 27.71
C LEU A 163 -8.18 10.00 29.03
N GLY A 164 -7.20 10.74 29.54
CA GLY A 164 -6.38 10.33 30.68
C GLY A 164 -5.56 9.06 30.40
N LYS A 165 -5.22 8.32 31.46
CA LYS A 165 -4.48 7.07 31.34
C LYS A 165 -5.40 5.96 30.81
N ILE A 166 -5.11 5.48 29.60
CA ILE A 166 -5.85 4.37 29.00
C ILE A 166 -5.68 3.11 29.85
N GLN A 167 -6.79 2.52 30.28
CA GLN A 167 -6.81 1.27 31.07
C GLN A 167 -7.06 0.04 30.20
N GLN A 168 -7.84 0.19 29.13
CA GLN A 168 -8.26 -0.91 28.29
C GLN A 168 -8.54 -0.43 26.86
N CYS A 169 -8.15 -1.24 25.87
CA CYS A 169 -8.61 -1.12 24.50
C CYS A 169 -9.14 -2.47 24.05
N ARG A 170 -10.33 -2.47 23.43
CA ARG A 170 -10.94 -3.66 22.85
C ARG A 170 -11.32 -3.36 21.42
N ILE A 171 -10.84 -4.18 20.50
CA ILE A 171 -11.23 -4.12 19.09
C ILE A 171 -11.82 -5.47 18.72
N ILE A 172 -13.01 -5.44 18.13
CA ILE A 172 -13.72 -6.64 17.67
C ILE A 172 -13.64 -6.67 16.15
N TYR A 173 -13.21 -7.80 15.62
CA TYR A 173 -13.09 -8.03 14.17
C TYR A 173 -13.83 -9.29 13.77
N ASN A 174 -14.29 -9.32 12.53
CA ASN A 174 -14.76 -10.54 11.91
C ASN A 174 -13.61 -11.21 11.12
N ARG A 175 -13.72 -12.52 10.91
CA ARG A 175 -12.80 -13.36 10.11
C ARG A 175 -11.43 -13.58 10.76
N GLY A 176 -10.50 -14.14 9.97
CA GLY A 176 -9.23 -14.67 10.46
C GLY A 176 -8.19 -13.62 10.86
N PHE A 177 -7.31 -14.04 11.77
CA PHE A 177 -6.32 -13.21 12.44
C PHE A 177 -5.37 -12.47 11.47
N LYS A 178 -4.74 -13.19 10.53
CA LYS A 178 -3.66 -12.63 9.67
C LYS A 178 -4.14 -11.54 8.70
N ARG A 179 -5.33 -11.70 8.10
CA ARG A 179 -5.79 -10.81 7.03
C ARG A 179 -6.61 -9.63 7.53
N GLU A 180 -7.45 -9.85 8.54
CA GLU A 180 -8.40 -8.84 9.01
C GLU A 180 -7.99 -8.33 10.40
N ALA A 181 -7.75 -9.23 11.36
CA ALA A 181 -7.35 -8.80 12.71
C ALA A 181 -5.96 -8.15 12.76
N SER A 182 -5.12 -8.31 11.74
CA SER A 182 -3.86 -7.55 11.63
C SER A 182 -4.10 -6.04 11.56
N HIS A 183 -5.25 -5.57 11.06
CA HIS A 183 -5.64 -4.17 11.20
C HIS A 183 -5.97 -3.80 12.65
N ALA A 184 -6.58 -4.70 13.42
CA ALA A 184 -6.87 -4.45 14.83
C ALA A 184 -5.58 -4.33 15.64
N LEU A 185 -4.65 -5.26 15.44
CA LEU A 185 -3.34 -5.22 16.08
C LEU A 185 -2.56 -3.97 15.70
N ASP A 186 -2.57 -3.61 14.41
CA ASP A 186 -1.97 -2.38 13.92
C ASP A 186 -2.56 -1.13 14.59
N LEU A 187 -3.89 -1.06 14.72
CA LEU A 187 -4.58 0.05 15.38
C LEU A 187 -4.28 0.11 16.88
N MET A 188 -4.22 -1.03 17.57
CA MET A 188 -3.81 -1.07 18.98
C MET A 188 -2.41 -0.51 19.14
N CYS A 189 -1.47 -0.94 18.30
CA CYS A 189 -0.12 -0.40 18.32
C CYS A 189 -0.08 1.09 17.97
N PHE A 190 -0.90 1.50 17.00
CA PHE A 190 -1.02 2.90 16.62
C PHE A 190 -1.53 3.76 17.77
N PHE A 191 -2.52 3.29 18.54
CA PHE A 191 -3.10 4.04 19.66
C PHE A 191 -2.26 4.00 20.93
N LEU A 192 -1.65 2.86 21.26
CA LEU A 192 -1.10 2.59 22.59
C LEU A 192 0.41 2.41 22.63
N GLY A 193 1.10 2.39 21.48
CA GLY A 193 2.53 2.16 21.39
C GLY A 193 2.89 0.72 21.04
N GLU A 194 4.15 0.34 21.24
CA GLU A 194 4.63 -0.98 20.83
C GLU A 194 4.00 -2.10 21.66
N TYR A 195 3.72 -3.24 21.01
CA TYR A 195 3.28 -4.44 21.71
C TYR A 195 4.39 -4.99 22.59
N GLU A 196 4.09 -5.22 23.87
CA GLU A 196 5.05 -5.78 24.84
C GLU A 196 4.91 -7.30 24.96
N THR A 197 3.72 -7.80 25.30
CA THR A 197 3.46 -9.23 25.54
C THR A 197 1.96 -9.54 25.52
N GLY A 198 1.62 -10.83 25.45
CA GLY A 198 0.25 -11.29 25.29
C GLY A 198 0.17 -12.78 24.98
N ILE A 199 -1.07 -13.29 25.02
CA ILE A 199 -1.42 -14.68 24.73
C ILE A 199 -2.44 -14.71 23.61
N ILE A 200 -2.32 -15.71 22.73
CA ILE A 200 -3.36 -16.04 21.76
C ILE A 200 -4.30 -17.02 22.42
N LEU A 201 -5.56 -16.63 22.55
CA LEU A 201 -6.64 -17.49 23.03
C LEU A 201 -7.36 -18.02 21.79
N ASP A 202 -7.19 -19.30 21.49
CA ASP A 202 -7.91 -20.04 20.44
C ASP A 202 -9.14 -20.75 21.03
#